data_AF-A0A829YNM2-F1
#
_entry.id   AF-A0A829YNM2-F1
#
_cell.length_a   1.000
_cell.length_b   1.000
_cell.length_c   1.000
_cell.angle_alpha   90.00
_cell.angle_beta   90.00
_cell.angle_gamma   90.00
#
_symmetry.space_group_name_H-M   'P 1'
#
loop_
_entity.id
_entity.type
_entity.pdbx_description
1 polymer ?
#
loop_
_entity_poly.entity_id
_entity_poly.type
_entity_poly.pdbx_seq_one_letter_code
_entity_poly.pdbx_strand_id
1 'polypeptide(L)'
;MKTEVPDYGTLGTAVLALSGFVAVNETKNLLGTLKRCLRARGMTYHKLGRALGLSESSVKRLFSDESFTLVRLERVCAAIDMSVADLVRMAAGTREAQTFSLSLEQERTLASDASLLALFYLLLNGRSVEAAERRLGLNPRVMRALLDRLVEAQLIDIDVKRRIHLHARLPIAWRPDGPVRKLYERQVRAEFLQGPFTGSSEALSFHSAELSPASVRILLKKIDKLAADFADLAALDVQLPARDKTSVALLLACRPWVFSMFSAYRAKAAA
;
A
#
# COMPACT_ATOMS: atom_id res chain seq x y z
N MET A 1 -69.98 25.05 -11.94
CA MET A 1 -69.37 26.01 -12.87
C MET A 1 -67.86 25.81 -12.78
N LYS A 2 -67.21 25.63 -13.93
CA LYS A 2 -65.79 25.30 -14.11
C LYS A 2 -64.87 26.41 -13.56
N THR A 3 -63.74 26.03 -12.99
CA THR A 3 -62.43 26.72 -13.08
C THR A 3 -61.38 25.76 -12.47
N GLU A 4 -60.76 24.93 -13.31
CA GLU A 4 -59.41 25.14 -13.86
C GLU A 4 -58.29 25.13 -12.82
N VAL A 5 -57.54 24.03 -12.88
CA VAL A 5 -56.26 23.77 -12.23
C VAL A 5 -55.16 24.46 -13.05
N PRO A 6 -54.14 25.06 -12.42
CA PRO A 6 -52.82 25.14 -13.00
C PRO A 6 -51.91 24.09 -12.34
N ASP A 7 -51.58 23.05 -13.10
CA ASP A 7 -50.39 22.24 -12.92
C ASP A 7 -49.24 22.99 -13.57
N TYR A 8 -48.17 23.29 -12.83
CA TYR A 8 -46.81 23.30 -13.33
C TYR A 8 -45.82 23.26 -12.15
N GLY A 9 -45.05 22.19 -12.06
CA GLY A 9 -43.61 22.33 -11.90
C GLY A 9 -43.03 22.09 -10.51
N THR A 10 -42.67 20.84 -10.27
CA THR A 10 -41.30 20.43 -9.89
C THR A 10 -40.58 21.25 -8.82
N LEU A 11 -40.70 20.85 -7.55
CA LEU A 11 -39.55 20.80 -6.65
C LEU A 11 -39.68 19.57 -5.75
N GLY A 12 -38.91 18.54 -6.11
CA GLY A 12 -38.74 17.37 -5.29
C GLY A 12 -38.18 17.73 -3.93
N THR A 13 -38.75 17.16 -2.88
CA THR A 13 -38.04 17.00 -1.60
C THR A 13 -38.15 15.54 -1.24
N ALA A 14 -36.99 14.90 -1.27
CA ALA A 14 -36.79 13.47 -1.14
C ALA A 14 -37.38 12.94 0.17
N VAL A 15 -38.39 12.09 0.04
CA VAL A 15 -38.87 11.22 1.11
C VAL A 15 -37.92 10.02 1.18
N LEU A 16 -37.16 9.96 2.28
CA LEU A 16 -36.71 8.75 2.97
C LEU A 16 -36.33 7.55 2.08
N ALA A 17 -35.08 7.54 1.60
CA ALA A 17 -34.39 6.30 1.31
C ALA A 17 -33.33 6.07 2.42
N LEU A 18 -33.73 5.32 3.44
CA LEU A 18 -32.83 4.54 4.28
C LEU A 18 -32.10 3.53 3.38
N SER A 19 -31.09 3.99 2.66
CA SER A 19 -30.26 3.14 1.81
C SER A 19 -29.21 2.47 2.68
N GLY A 20 -29.62 1.32 3.23
CA GLY A 20 -28.81 0.13 3.44
C GLY A 20 -27.39 0.34 3.95
N PHE A 21 -27.21 0.12 5.25
CA PHE A 21 -25.95 -0.38 5.78
C PHE A 21 -25.68 -1.73 5.09
N VAL A 22 -25.00 -1.70 3.94
CA VAL A 22 -24.47 -2.92 3.32
C VAL A 22 -23.43 -3.42 4.32
N ALA A 23 -23.82 -4.40 5.13
CA ALA A 23 -22.92 -5.15 5.99
C ALA A 23 -21.97 -5.96 5.07
N VAL A 24 -20.99 -5.26 4.49
CA VAL A 24 -19.73 -5.87 4.07
C VAL A 24 -19.25 -6.60 5.31
N ASN A 25 -19.14 -7.92 5.23
CA ASN A 25 -18.88 -8.78 6.37
C ASN A 25 -17.47 -8.48 6.95
N GLU A 26 -17.39 -7.51 7.86
CA GLU A 26 -16.14 -7.02 8.47
C GLU A 26 -15.35 -8.16 9.12
N THR A 27 -16.06 -9.16 9.67
CA THR A 27 -15.48 -10.39 10.20
C THR A 27 -14.70 -11.16 9.14
N LYS A 28 -15.26 -11.33 7.93
CA LYS A 28 -14.56 -12.01 6.81
C LYS A 28 -13.31 -11.25 6.39
N ASN A 29 -13.36 -9.92 6.37
CA ASN A 29 -12.21 -9.10 6.02
C ASN A 29 -11.09 -9.19 7.07
N LEU A 30 -11.45 -9.11 8.36
CA LEU A 30 -10.52 -9.32 9.48
C LEU A 30 -9.86 -10.70 9.40
N LEU A 31 -10.63 -11.75 9.16
CA LEU A 31 -10.11 -13.12 9.05
C LEU A 31 -9.24 -13.31 7.80
N GLY A 32 -9.60 -12.68 6.68
CA GLY A 32 -8.78 -12.64 5.47
C GLY A 32 -7.42 -11.99 5.73
N THR A 33 -7.41 -10.85 6.43
CA THR A 33 -6.20 -10.13 6.82
C THR A 33 -5.35 -10.95 7.78
N LEU A 34 -5.96 -11.60 8.77
CA LEU A 34 -5.25 -12.49 9.71
C LEU A 34 -4.57 -13.65 8.99
N LYS A 35 -5.26 -14.28 8.02
CA LYS A 35 -4.67 -15.34 7.17
C LYS A 35 -3.47 -14.84 6.36
N ARG A 36 -3.51 -13.61 5.83
CA ARG A 36 -2.35 -12.99 5.16
C ARG A 36 -1.18 -12.81 6.11
N CYS A 37 -1.42 -12.25 7.30
CA CYS A 37 -0.39 -12.02 8.32
C CYS A 37 0.29 -13.32 8.77
N LEU A 38 -0.48 -14.38 8.98
CA LEU A 38 0.05 -15.71 9.32
C LEU A 38 0.99 -16.23 8.22
N ARG A 39 0.59 -16.12 6.95
CA ARG A 39 1.42 -16.55 5.81
C ARG A 39 2.70 -15.73 5.70
N ALA A 40 2.60 -14.42 5.84
CA ALA A 40 3.73 -13.49 5.77
C ALA A 40 4.82 -13.83 6.80
N ARG A 41 4.42 -14.27 8.00
CA ARG A 41 5.34 -14.70 9.07
C ARG A 41 5.69 -16.20 9.05
N GLY A 42 5.37 -16.92 7.97
CA GLY A 42 5.66 -18.35 7.86
C GLY A 42 4.97 -19.23 8.93
N MET A 43 3.87 -18.73 9.48
CA MET A 43 3.06 -19.40 10.51
C MET A 43 2.06 -20.34 9.83
N THR A 44 2.35 -21.64 9.87
CA THR A 44 1.43 -22.67 9.38
C THR A 44 0.37 -22.99 10.43
N TYR A 45 -0.76 -23.57 10.03
CA TYR A 45 -1.79 -23.99 10.99
C TYR A 45 -1.30 -25.04 11.99
N HIS A 46 -0.32 -25.86 11.61
CA HIS A 46 0.36 -26.78 12.53
C HIS A 46 1.15 -26.03 13.61
N LYS A 47 1.97 -25.05 13.23
CA LYS A 47 2.73 -24.22 14.18
C LYS A 47 1.80 -23.39 15.07
N LEU A 48 0.76 -22.82 14.48
CA LEU A 48 -0.26 -22.05 15.21
C LEU A 48 -1.01 -22.95 16.20
N GLY A 49 -1.35 -24.18 15.82
CA GLY A 49 -1.95 -25.17 16.71
C GLY A 49 -1.07 -25.40 17.94
N ARG A 50 0.24 -25.64 17.75
CA ARG A 50 1.19 -25.78 18.85
C ARG A 50 1.23 -24.54 19.76
N ALA A 51 1.28 -23.34 19.19
CA ALA A 51 1.30 -22.09 19.96
C ALA A 51 0.01 -21.86 20.77
N LEU A 52 -1.13 -22.36 20.28
CA LEU A 52 -2.43 -22.20 20.93
C LEU A 52 -2.83 -23.37 21.84
N GLY A 53 -2.08 -24.48 21.81
CA GLY A 53 -2.46 -25.74 22.48
C GLY A 53 -3.63 -26.44 21.79
N LEU A 54 -3.75 -26.32 20.47
CA LEU A 54 -4.83 -26.87 19.64
C LEU A 54 -4.28 -27.83 18.59
N SER A 55 -5.11 -28.78 18.14
CA SER A 55 -4.81 -29.59 16.96
C SER A 55 -4.92 -28.75 15.69
N GLU A 56 -4.22 -29.15 14.62
CA GLU A 56 -4.33 -28.48 13.32
C GLU A 56 -5.77 -28.52 12.77
N SER A 57 -6.51 -29.61 13.02
CA SER A 57 -7.91 -29.72 12.62
C SER A 57 -8.81 -28.73 13.37
N SER A 58 -8.57 -28.49 14.67
CA SER A 58 -9.26 -27.45 15.44
C SER A 58 -8.92 -26.05 14.94
N VAL A 59 -7.68 -25.79 14.53
CA VAL A 59 -7.29 -24.50 13.92
C VAL A 59 -8.00 -24.32 12.58
N LYS A 60 -8.03 -25.34 11.71
CA LYS A 60 -8.76 -25.27 10.44
C LYS A 60 -10.24 -24.97 10.65
N ARG A 61 -10.86 -25.63 11.64
CA ARG A 61 -12.27 -25.40 12.01
C ARG A 61 -12.51 -23.96 12.50
N LEU A 62 -11.64 -23.43 13.35
CA LEU A 62 -11.74 -22.02 13.80
C LEU A 62 -11.74 -21.03 12.63
N PHE A 63 -10.92 -21.28 11.60
CA PHE A 63 -10.83 -20.41 10.43
C PHE A 63 -11.91 -20.66 9.35
N SER A 64 -12.57 -21.82 9.36
CA SER A 64 -13.71 -22.12 8.47
C SER A 64 -15.03 -21.62 9.04
N ASP A 65 -15.19 -21.74 10.35
CA ASP A 65 -16.44 -21.45 11.06
C ASP A 65 -16.58 -19.96 11.37
N GLU A 66 -15.53 -19.17 11.09
CA GLU A 66 -15.44 -17.71 11.31
C GLU A 66 -15.74 -17.31 12.78
N SER A 67 -15.66 -18.26 13.71
CA SER A 67 -16.07 -18.10 15.10
C SER A 67 -14.85 -17.94 16.01
N PHE A 68 -14.43 -16.69 16.19
CA PHE A 68 -13.38 -16.33 17.13
C PHE A 68 -13.98 -15.65 18.36
N THR A 69 -13.60 -16.12 19.54
CA THR A 69 -13.72 -15.28 20.74
C THR A 69 -12.63 -14.21 20.70
N LEU A 70 -12.88 -13.04 21.31
CA LEU A 70 -11.89 -11.95 21.32
C LEU A 70 -10.56 -12.37 21.95
N VAL A 71 -10.61 -13.13 23.05
CA VAL A 71 -9.44 -13.72 23.72
C VAL A 71 -8.66 -14.64 22.77
N ARG A 72 -9.36 -15.41 21.93
CA ARG A 72 -8.70 -16.31 20.99
C ARG A 72 -8.06 -15.55 19.83
N LEU A 73 -8.71 -14.50 19.35
CA LEU A 73 -8.14 -13.59 18.36
C LEU A 73 -6.85 -12.95 18.87
N GLU A 74 -6.86 -12.45 20.10
CA GLU A 74 -5.69 -11.88 20.77
C GLU A 74 -4.52 -12.89 20.84
N ARG A 75 -4.79 -14.13 21.27
CA ARG A 75 -3.75 -15.19 21.31
C ARG A 75 -3.19 -15.53 19.93
N VAL A 76 -4.01 -15.51 18.89
CA VAL A 76 -3.54 -15.77 17.51
C VAL A 76 -2.66 -14.64 17.01
N CYS A 77 -3.05 -13.38 17.26
CA CYS A 77 -2.22 -12.22 16.93
C CYS A 77 -0.90 -12.22 17.72
N ALA A 78 -0.94 -12.53 19.01
CA ALA A 78 0.24 -12.64 19.86
C ALA A 78 1.21 -13.74 19.39
N ALA A 79 0.71 -14.86 18.86
CA ALA A 79 1.53 -15.93 18.30
C ALA A 79 2.35 -15.49 17.07
N ILE A 80 2.03 -14.35 16.48
CA ILE A 80 2.75 -13.73 15.37
C ILE A 80 3.24 -12.32 15.70
N ASP A 81 3.46 -12.01 16.98
CA ASP A 81 3.99 -10.71 17.46
C ASP A 81 3.19 -9.51 16.93
N MET A 82 1.86 -9.60 16.99
CA MET A 82 0.93 -8.54 16.61
C MET A 82 -0.15 -8.33 17.68
N SER A 83 -0.67 -7.11 17.75
CA SER A 83 -1.88 -6.83 18.54
C SER A 83 -3.15 -6.98 17.69
N VAL A 84 -4.31 -7.12 18.34
CA VAL A 84 -5.62 -7.06 17.67
C VAL A 84 -5.84 -5.69 17.02
N ALA A 85 -5.29 -4.62 17.62
CA ALA A 85 -5.36 -3.28 17.04
C ALA A 85 -4.60 -3.17 15.71
N ASP A 86 -3.45 -3.86 15.57
CA ASP A 86 -2.73 -3.96 14.30
C ASP A 86 -3.59 -4.66 13.25
N LEU A 87 -4.20 -5.80 13.61
CA LEU A 87 -5.08 -6.54 12.72
C LEU A 87 -6.26 -5.69 12.21
N VAL A 88 -6.90 -4.93 13.11
CA VAL A 88 -8.01 -4.04 12.75
C VAL A 88 -7.54 -2.91 11.83
N ARG A 89 -6.39 -2.29 12.12
CA ARG A 89 -5.82 -1.25 11.23
C ARG A 89 -5.56 -1.78 9.82
N MET A 90 -5.03 -3.00 9.71
CA MET A 90 -4.74 -3.64 8.42
C MET A 90 -6.02 -4.04 7.68
N ALA A 91 -7.02 -4.59 8.40
CA ALA A 91 -8.30 -4.96 7.79
C ALA A 91 -9.08 -3.72 7.32
N ALA A 92 -9.00 -2.61 8.05
CA ALA A 92 -9.55 -1.32 7.64
C ALA A 92 -8.90 -0.79 6.35
N GLY A 93 -7.63 -1.12 6.10
CA GLY A 93 -6.91 -0.82 4.85
C GLY A 93 -7.31 -1.70 3.65
N THR A 94 -8.24 -2.66 3.82
CA THR A 94 -8.73 -3.56 2.75
C THR A 94 -10.14 -3.20 2.26
N ARG A 95 -10.83 -2.20 2.83
CA ARG A 95 -11.85 -1.48 2.04
C ARG A 95 -11.10 -0.99 0.81
N GLU A 96 -11.62 -1.31 -0.38
CA GLU A 96 -11.10 -0.97 -1.71
C GLU A 96 -9.93 -0.03 -1.64
N ALA A 97 -8.78 -0.41 -2.20
CA ALA A 97 -7.63 0.46 -2.37
C ALA A 97 -8.03 1.82 -2.98
N GLN A 98 -8.55 2.72 -2.15
CA GLN A 98 -8.17 4.09 -2.07
C GLN A 98 -6.73 4.00 -1.59
N THR A 99 -5.87 3.54 -2.51
CA THR A 99 -4.49 3.93 -2.57
C THR A 99 -4.50 5.39 -2.21
N PHE A 100 -4.09 5.71 -0.98
CA PHE A 100 -3.97 7.09 -0.57
C PHE A 100 -3.02 7.72 -1.59
N SER A 101 -3.60 8.47 -2.51
CA SER A 101 -2.89 9.08 -3.61
C SER A 101 -2.81 10.55 -3.28
N LEU A 102 -1.59 11.07 -3.32
CA LEU A 102 -1.38 12.48 -3.11
C LEU A 102 -2.14 13.29 -4.16
N SER A 103 -2.58 14.48 -3.76
CA SER A 103 -3.14 15.42 -4.72
C SER A 103 -2.08 15.79 -5.76
N LEU A 104 -2.51 16.25 -6.94
CA LEU A 104 -1.59 16.69 -7.97
C LEU A 104 -0.67 17.82 -7.46
N GLU A 105 -1.22 18.71 -6.64
CA GLU A 105 -0.48 19.81 -6.02
C GLU A 105 0.56 19.32 -5.01
N GLN A 106 0.18 18.38 -4.14
CA GLN A 106 1.10 17.73 -3.21
C GLN A 106 2.26 17.05 -3.95
N GLU A 107 1.96 16.33 -5.02
CA GLU A 107 3.00 15.72 -5.84
C GLU A 107 3.89 16.78 -6.53
N ARG A 108 3.33 17.89 -7.02
CA ARG A 108 4.13 18.99 -7.60
C ARG A 108 5.07 19.59 -6.56
N THR A 109 4.58 19.82 -5.35
CA THR A 109 5.38 20.34 -4.25
C THR A 109 6.54 19.39 -3.92
N LEU A 110 6.26 18.10 -3.77
CA LEU A 110 7.30 17.10 -3.52
C LEU A 110 8.30 17.00 -4.68
N ALA A 111 7.84 17.04 -5.94
CA ALA A 111 8.71 16.96 -7.11
C ALA A 111 9.57 18.22 -7.32
N SER A 112 9.21 19.35 -6.69
CA SER A 112 9.94 20.62 -6.84
C SER A 112 11.30 20.64 -6.13
N ASP A 113 11.52 19.76 -5.15
CA ASP A 113 12.71 19.75 -4.31
C ASP A 113 13.04 18.33 -3.84
N ALA A 114 14.18 17.81 -4.30
CA ALA A 114 14.64 16.47 -3.95
C ALA A 114 14.84 16.27 -2.44
N SER A 115 15.24 17.32 -1.71
CA SER A 115 15.43 17.25 -0.26
C SER A 115 14.10 17.17 0.49
N LEU A 116 13.08 17.88 0.00
CA LEU A 116 11.72 17.83 0.55
C LEU A 116 11.11 16.43 0.41
N LEU A 117 11.24 15.86 -0.79
CA LEU A 117 10.80 14.51 -1.09
C LEU A 117 11.54 13.45 -0.28
N ALA A 118 12.86 13.57 -0.15
CA ALA A 118 13.67 12.66 0.66
C ALA A 118 13.29 12.73 2.15
N LEU A 119 13.07 13.94 2.69
CA LEU A 119 12.59 14.13 4.06
C LEU A 119 11.23 13.46 4.25
N PHE A 120 10.27 13.75 3.38
CA PHE A 120 8.93 13.16 3.45
C PHE A 120 8.96 11.64 3.42
N TYR A 121 9.78 11.06 2.53
CA TYR A 121 9.98 9.62 2.45
C TYR A 121 10.56 9.02 3.74
N LEU A 122 11.56 9.66 4.35
CA LEU A 122 12.16 9.18 5.60
C LEU A 122 11.15 9.22 6.76
N LEU A 123 10.40 10.31 6.90
CA LEU A 123 9.35 10.44 7.92
C LEU A 123 8.27 9.36 7.73
N LEU A 124 7.84 9.11 6.50
CA LEU A 124 6.87 8.04 6.19
C LEU A 124 7.35 6.64 6.58
N ASN A 125 8.65 6.39 6.53
CA ASN A 125 9.27 5.13 6.98
C ASN A 125 9.49 5.08 8.50
N GLY A 126 8.87 5.99 9.26
CA GLY A 126 8.94 6.06 10.70
C GLY A 126 10.29 6.57 11.24
N ARG A 127 11.09 7.27 10.43
CA ARG A 127 12.31 7.92 10.93
C ARG A 127 11.93 9.17 11.72
N SER A 128 12.64 9.44 12.83
CA SER A 128 12.49 10.70 13.54
C SER A 128 13.10 11.86 12.74
N VAL A 129 12.70 13.10 13.07
CA VAL A 129 13.24 14.32 12.44
C VAL A 129 14.75 14.39 12.60
N GLU A 130 15.26 14.07 13.79
CA GLU A 130 16.69 14.11 14.09
C GLU A 130 17.47 13.05 13.30
N ALA A 131 16.87 11.86 13.12
CA ALA A 131 17.46 10.82 12.29
C ALA A 131 17.46 11.22 10.81
N ALA A 132 16.40 11.88 10.33
CA ALA A 132 16.32 12.39 8.97
C ALA A 132 17.31 13.53 8.73
N GLU A 133 17.46 14.45 9.68
CA GLU A 133 18.42 15.56 9.63
C GLU A 133 19.84 15.04 9.47
N ARG A 134 20.24 14.09 10.33
CA ARG A 134 21.55 13.42 10.23
C ARG A 134 21.72 12.68 8.91
N ARG A 135 20.69 11.98 8.43
CA ARG A 135 20.76 11.16 7.21
C ARG A 135 20.93 12.00 5.95
N LEU A 136 20.30 13.17 5.91
CA LEU A 136 20.32 14.10 4.78
C LEU A 136 21.44 15.15 4.88
N GLY A 137 22.14 15.24 6.02
CA GLY A 137 23.20 16.22 6.23
C GLY A 137 22.70 17.67 6.22
N LEU A 138 21.43 17.88 6.58
CA LEU A 138 20.80 19.19 6.56
C LEU A 138 21.09 19.93 7.86
N ASN A 139 21.23 21.26 7.78
CA ASN A 139 21.30 22.08 8.98
C ASN A 139 19.90 22.32 9.57
N PRO A 140 19.78 22.71 10.85
CA PRO A 140 18.49 22.88 11.51
C PRO A 140 17.57 23.93 10.88
N ARG A 141 18.12 24.95 10.19
CA ARG A 141 17.32 25.99 9.52
C ARG A 141 16.65 25.44 8.27
N VAL A 142 17.41 24.72 7.46
CA VAL A 142 16.91 24.06 6.24
C VAL A 142 15.89 22.99 6.61
N MET A 143 16.16 22.19 7.65
CA MET A 143 15.21 21.18 8.13
C MET A 143 13.86 21.80 8.52
N ARG A 144 13.86 22.91 9.27
CA ARG A 144 12.62 23.62 9.63
C ARG A 144 11.88 24.12 8.39
N ALA A 145 12.57 24.77 7.45
CA ALA A 145 11.94 25.25 6.22
C ALA A 145 11.30 24.11 5.39
N LEU A 146 11.92 22.92 5.36
CA LEU A 146 11.32 21.77 4.69
C LEU A 146 10.10 21.23 5.44
N LEU A 147 10.15 21.15 6.78
CA LEU A 147 8.99 20.75 7.59
C LEU A 147 7.82 21.72 7.41
N ASP A 148 8.08 23.02 7.41
CA ASP A 148 7.07 24.06 7.20
C ASP A 148 6.39 23.89 5.83
N ARG A 149 7.18 23.63 4.77
CA ARG A 149 6.65 23.32 3.44
C ARG A 149 5.80 22.04 3.40
N LEU A 150 6.16 21.01 4.18
CA LEU A 150 5.33 19.80 4.29
C LEU A 150 4.00 20.07 5.01
N VAL A 151 4.00 20.96 6.00
CA VAL A 151 2.79 21.40 6.71
C VAL A 151 1.90 22.22 5.77
N GLU A 152 2.47 23.20 5.07
CA GLU A 152 1.75 24.02 4.07
C GLU A 152 1.10 23.17 2.97
N ALA A 153 1.80 22.12 2.52
CA ALA A 153 1.28 21.17 1.54
C ALA A 153 0.24 20.16 2.11
N GLN A 154 -0.11 20.27 3.40
CA GLN A 154 -0.99 19.32 4.11
C GLN A 154 -0.52 17.87 3.98
N LEU A 155 0.80 17.66 4.01
CA LEU A 155 1.42 16.33 3.99
C LEU A 155 1.67 15.80 5.40
N ILE A 156 1.89 16.73 6.35
CA ILE A 156 2.07 16.47 7.77
C ILE A 156 1.34 17.51 8.62
N ASP A 157 0.99 17.13 9.84
CA ASP A 157 0.68 18.06 10.93
C ASP A 157 1.67 17.88 12.08
N ILE A 158 1.93 18.94 12.84
CA ILE A 158 2.76 18.89 14.04
C ILE A 158 1.89 19.25 15.25
N ASP A 159 1.75 18.33 16.21
CA ASP A 159 0.96 18.59 17.42
C ASP A 159 1.69 19.49 18.44
N VAL A 160 0.98 19.88 19.49
CA VAL A 160 1.48 20.73 20.59
C VAL A 160 2.70 20.10 21.30
N LYS A 161 2.86 18.77 21.22
CA LYS A 161 4.00 18.02 21.77
C LYS A 161 5.11 17.78 20.74
N ARG A 162 5.07 18.49 19.60
CA ARG A 162 6.00 18.36 18.46
C ARG A 162 6.00 16.98 17.81
N ARG A 163 4.90 16.23 17.91
CA ARG A 163 4.76 14.94 17.22
C ARG A 163 4.21 15.17 15.82
N ILE A 164 4.90 14.58 14.84
CA ILE A 164 4.52 14.61 13.43
C ILE A 164 3.42 13.57 13.18
N HIS A 165 2.30 14.02 12.62
CA HIS A 165 1.24 13.18 12.10
C HIS A 165 1.31 13.24 10.58
N LEU A 166 1.52 12.10 9.94
CA LEU A 166 1.58 12.00 8.48
C LEU A 166 0.19 11.75 7.93
N HIS A 167 -0.19 12.53 6.92
CA HIS A 167 -1.46 12.34 6.21
C HIS A 167 -1.37 11.25 5.15
N ALA A 168 -0.16 10.83 4.79
CA ALA A 168 0.10 9.75 3.86
C ALA A 168 0.51 8.44 4.55
N ARG A 169 0.35 7.32 3.83
CA ARG A 169 0.73 5.98 4.28
C ARG A 169 1.59 5.28 3.24
N LEU A 170 2.46 4.38 3.70
CA LEU A 170 3.22 3.50 2.83
C LEU A 170 2.37 2.31 2.38
N PRO A 171 2.61 1.79 1.16
CA PRO A 171 3.43 2.37 0.11
C PRO A 171 2.69 3.54 -0.57
N ILE A 172 3.42 4.59 -0.96
CA ILE A 172 2.81 5.74 -1.64
C ILE A 172 2.35 5.31 -3.03
N ALA A 173 1.07 5.48 -3.30
CA ALA A 173 0.54 5.32 -4.64
C ALA A 173 0.68 6.63 -5.41
N TRP A 174 1.77 6.75 -6.17
CA TRP A 174 1.98 7.86 -7.08
C TRP A 174 0.96 7.82 -8.22
N ARG A 175 0.48 9.00 -8.62
CA ARG A 175 -0.42 9.13 -9.76
C ARG A 175 0.29 8.65 -11.03
N PRO A 176 -0.40 7.91 -11.93
CA PRO A 176 0.18 7.49 -13.20
C PRO A 176 0.75 8.63 -14.06
N ASP A 177 0.16 9.83 -14.02
CA ASP A 177 0.68 11.00 -14.74
C ASP A 177 1.28 12.06 -13.80
N GLY A 178 1.62 11.63 -12.59
CA GLY A 178 2.10 12.47 -11.50
C GLY A 178 3.51 13.01 -11.74
N PRO A 179 3.82 14.25 -11.29
CA PRO A 179 5.15 14.84 -11.43
C PRO A 179 6.21 14.07 -10.62
N VAL A 180 5.86 13.48 -9.48
CA VAL A 180 6.80 12.64 -8.72
C VAL A 180 7.10 11.37 -9.51
N ARG A 181 6.08 10.75 -10.13
CA ARG A 181 6.29 9.58 -10.99
C ARG A 181 7.22 9.93 -12.16
N LYS A 182 7.08 11.10 -12.81
CA LYS A 182 7.98 11.52 -13.89
C LYS A 182 9.43 11.72 -13.45
N LEU A 183 9.62 12.30 -12.26
CA LEU A 183 10.94 12.45 -11.64
C LEU A 183 11.57 11.07 -11.35
N TYR A 184 10.80 10.18 -10.72
CA TYR A 184 11.23 8.82 -10.38
C TYR A 184 11.36 7.89 -11.59
N GLU A 185 10.58 8.07 -12.66
CA GLU A 185 10.54 7.11 -13.76
C GLU A 185 11.85 7.03 -14.52
N ARG A 186 12.54 8.16 -14.73
CA ARG A 186 13.87 8.11 -15.33
C ARG A 186 14.91 7.65 -14.34
N GLN A 187 14.85 8.15 -13.10
CA GLN A 187 15.92 7.97 -12.14
C GLN A 187 15.89 6.58 -11.49
N VAL A 188 14.74 6.11 -11.01
CA VAL A 188 14.60 4.74 -10.50
C VAL A 188 14.77 3.72 -11.60
N ARG A 189 14.16 3.86 -12.78
CA ARG A 189 14.35 2.82 -13.81
C ARG A 189 15.80 2.72 -14.26
N ALA A 190 16.53 3.82 -14.35
CA ALA A 190 17.94 3.79 -14.69
C ALA A 190 18.79 3.27 -13.53
N GLU A 191 18.73 3.91 -12.35
CA GLU A 191 19.62 3.60 -11.22
C GLU A 191 19.29 2.25 -10.56
N PHE A 192 18.01 1.93 -10.35
CA PHE A 192 17.60 0.69 -9.71
C PHE A 192 17.94 -0.54 -10.57
N LEU A 193 17.64 -0.49 -11.87
CA LEU A 193 17.92 -1.62 -12.77
C LEU A 193 19.40 -1.73 -13.18
N GLN A 194 20.20 -0.67 -12.99
CA GLN A 194 21.66 -0.73 -13.15
C GLN A 194 22.38 -1.31 -11.93
N GLY A 195 21.68 -1.50 -10.81
CA GLY A 195 22.24 -2.16 -9.63
C GLY A 195 22.73 -3.58 -9.95
N PRO A 196 23.74 -4.10 -9.22
CA PRO A 196 24.30 -5.42 -9.50
C PRO A 196 23.38 -6.59 -9.09
N PHE A 197 22.40 -6.36 -8.21
CA PHE A 197 21.49 -7.37 -7.66
C PHE A 197 22.20 -8.61 -7.07
N THR A 198 23.30 -8.39 -6.34
CA THR A 198 24.13 -9.45 -5.75
C THR A 198 23.94 -9.61 -4.24
N GLY A 199 23.19 -8.71 -3.60
CA GLY A 199 22.91 -8.78 -2.17
C GLY A 199 21.98 -9.95 -1.78
N SER A 200 22.02 -10.37 -0.51
CA SER A 200 21.21 -11.47 0.03
C SER A 200 19.69 -11.22 0.01
N SER A 201 19.26 -9.97 -0.20
CA SER A 201 17.86 -9.55 -0.31
C SER A 201 17.56 -8.88 -1.65
N GLU A 202 18.41 -9.13 -2.65
CA GLU A 202 18.29 -8.58 -4.00
C GLU A 202 17.99 -9.71 -4.99
N ALA A 203 17.15 -9.42 -5.98
CA ALA A 203 16.88 -10.35 -7.07
C ALA A 203 16.48 -9.55 -8.32
N LEU A 204 17.03 -9.94 -9.46
CA LEU A 204 16.58 -9.49 -10.78
C LEU A 204 16.39 -10.70 -11.68
N SER A 205 15.17 -10.89 -12.18
CA SER A 205 14.81 -11.97 -13.09
C SER A 205 14.01 -11.45 -14.27
N PHE A 206 14.35 -11.90 -15.48
CA PHE A 206 13.61 -11.58 -16.70
C PHE A 206 13.15 -12.86 -17.39
N HIS A 207 11.87 -12.92 -17.73
CA HIS A 207 11.25 -14.05 -18.43
C HIS A 207 10.37 -13.55 -19.58
N SER A 208 10.46 -14.22 -20.73
CA SER A 208 9.64 -13.93 -21.90
C SER A 208 9.05 -15.22 -22.47
N ALA A 209 7.74 -15.21 -22.72
CA ALA A 209 7.02 -16.30 -23.37
C ALA A 209 5.77 -15.74 -24.06
N GLU A 210 5.24 -16.47 -25.04
CA GLU A 210 3.90 -16.20 -25.56
C GLU A 210 2.86 -16.69 -24.55
N LEU A 211 1.94 -15.82 -24.17
CA LEU A 211 0.89 -16.12 -23.21
C LEU A 211 -0.47 -15.77 -23.80
N SER A 212 -1.47 -16.62 -23.52
CA SER A 212 -2.85 -16.29 -23.84
C SER A 212 -3.33 -15.06 -23.05
N PRO A 213 -4.31 -14.29 -23.55
CA PRO A 213 -4.89 -13.18 -22.80
C PRO A 213 -5.45 -13.59 -21.42
N ALA A 214 -5.94 -14.83 -21.28
CA ALA A 214 -6.41 -15.35 -20.01
C ALA A 214 -5.27 -15.51 -18.99
N SER A 215 -4.13 -16.08 -19.41
CA SER A 215 -2.94 -16.20 -18.58
C SER A 215 -2.36 -14.84 -18.19
N VAL A 216 -2.35 -13.87 -19.11
CA VAL A 216 -1.93 -12.49 -18.81
C VAL A 216 -2.79 -11.87 -17.70
N ARG A 217 -4.13 -12.01 -17.77
CA ARG A 217 -5.03 -11.52 -16.70
C ARG A 217 -4.74 -12.16 -15.34
N ILE A 218 -4.44 -13.47 -15.32
CA ILE A 218 -4.07 -14.16 -14.07
C ILE A 218 -2.76 -13.62 -13.51
N LEU A 219 -1.76 -13.38 -14.38
CA LEU A 219 -0.46 -12.83 -13.98
C LEU A 219 -0.59 -11.41 -13.41
N LEU A 220 -1.38 -10.55 -14.05
CA LEU A 220 -1.64 -9.19 -13.54
C LEU A 220 -2.28 -9.23 -12.15
N LYS A 221 -3.29 -10.09 -11.92
CA LYS A 221 -3.87 -10.27 -10.58
C LYS A 221 -2.86 -10.74 -9.54
N LYS A 222 -1.88 -11.58 -9.93
CA LYS A 222 -0.80 -12.01 -9.02
C LYS A 222 0.17 -10.88 -8.71
N ILE A 223 0.48 -10.02 -9.69
CA ILE A 223 1.27 -8.80 -9.50
C ILE A 223 0.57 -7.88 -8.49
N ASP A 224 -0.73 -7.63 -8.67
CA ASP A 224 -1.53 -6.81 -7.74
C ASP A 224 -1.54 -7.41 -6.33
N LYS A 225 -1.69 -8.73 -6.23
CA LYS A 225 -1.66 -9.43 -4.94
C LYS A 225 -0.31 -9.30 -4.24
N LEU A 226 0.79 -9.41 -4.98
CA LEU A 226 2.15 -9.26 -4.45
C LEU A 226 2.43 -7.82 -4.02
N ALA A 227 1.97 -6.83 -4.79
CA ALA A 227 2.05 -5.43 -4.41
C ALA A 227 1.28 -5.15 -3.10
N ALA A 228 0.10 -5.76 -2.93
CA ALA A 228 -0.66 -5.67 -1.69
C ALA A 228 0.06 -6.37 -0.51
N ASP A 229 0.69 -7.53 -0.73
CA ASP A 229 1.48 -8.18 0.33
C ASP A 229 2.69 -7.33 0.75
N PHE A 230 3.37 -6.69 -0.21
CA PHE A 230 4.44 -5.73 0.09
C PHE A 230 3.93 -4.56 0.92
N ALA A 231 2.74 -4.03 0.59
CA ALA A 231 2.12 -2.95 1.35
C ALA A 231 1.82 -3.34 2.81
N ASP A 232 1.24 -4.52 3.00
CA ASP A 232 0.94 -5.08 4.32
C ASP A 232 2.23 -5.22 5.16
N LEU A 233 3.31 -5.72 4.55
CA LEU A 233 4.63 -5.85 5.20
C LEU A 233 5.22 -4.48 5.57
N ALA A 234 5.22 -3.52 4.64
CA ALA A 234 5.73 -2.18 4.90
C ALA A 234 4.98 -1.47 6.05
N ALA A 235 3.66 -1.66 6.13
CA ALA A 235 2.85 -1.11 7.21
C ALA A 235 3.16 -1.75 8.57
N LEU A 236 3.42 -3.07 8.60
CA LEU A 236 3.84 -3.78 9.82
C LEU A 236 5.20 -3.27 10.33
N ASP A 237 6.16 -3.11 9.43
CA ASP A 237 7.55 -2.79 9.78
C ASP A 237 7.78 -1.29 10.07
N VAL A 238 6.77 -0.44 9.84
CA VAL A 238 6.89 1.00 10.07
C VAL A 238 7.23 1.33 11.54
N GLN A 239 6.71 0.52 12.48
CA GLN A 239 6.92 0.70 13.93
C GLN A 239 8.26 0.12 14.42
N LEU A 240 8.95 -0.69 13.62
CA LEU A 240 10.22 -1.28 14.03
C LEU A 240 11.33 -0.21 14.09
N PRO A 241 12.29 -0.36 15.03
CA PRO A 241 13.46 0.51 15.10
C PRO A 241 14.23 0.53 13.78
N ALA A 242 14.87 1.66 13.49
CA ALA A 242 15.58 1.87 12.22
C ALA A 242 16.69 0.85 11.93
N ARG A 243 17.31 0.29 12.98
CA ARG A 243 18.36 -0.73 12.92
C ARG A 243 17.86 -2.12 12.52
N ASP A 244 16.57 -2.38 12.71
CA ASP A 244 15.95 -3.70 12.50
C ASP A 244 15.23 -3.78 11.14
N LYS A 245 15.40 -2.76 10.28
CA LYS A 245 14.76 -2.70 8.95
C LYS A 245 15.65 -2.08 7.88
N THR A 246 15.52 -2.62 6.67
CA THR A 246 16.26 -2.20 5.48
C THR A 246 15.32 -1.51 4.51
N SER A 247 15.83 -0.50 3.80
CA SER A 247 15.09 0.14 2.72
C SER A 247 15.01 -0.80 1.52
N VAL A 248 13.83 -1.30 1.20
CA VAL A 248 13.59 -2.21 0.06
C VAL A 248 12.68 -1.51 -0.94
N ALA A 249 13.03 -1.59 -2.22
CA ALA A 249 12.18 -1.18 -3.32
C ALA A 249 11.78 -2.41 -4.15
N LEU A 250 10.50 -2.50 -4.51
CA LEU A 250 9.97 -3.57 -5.35
C LEU A 250 9.43 -2.97 -6.66
N LEU A 251 10.04 -3.37 -7.78
CA LEU A 251 9.57 -3.02 -9.12
C LEU A 251 8.92 -4.25 -9.77
N LEU A 252 7.63 -4.15 -10.10
CA LEU A 252 6.88 -5.19 -10.82
C LEU A 252 6.49 -4.63 -12.19
N ALA A 253 6.71 -5.42 -13.25
CA ALA A 253 6.35 -5.02 -14.60
C ALA A 253 5.87 -6.22 -15.43
N CYS A 254 4.81 -6.02 -16.19
CA CYS A 254 4.31 -6.98 -17.17
C CYS A 254 3.77 -6.20 -18.38
N ARG A 255 4.28 -6.50 -19.57
CA ARG A 255 3.82 -5.90 -20.83
C ARG A 255 4.14 -6.85 -21.99
N PRO A 256 3.42 -6.73 -23.12
CA PRO A 256 3.92 -7.27 -24.39
C PRO A 256 5.33 -6.72 -24.66
N TRP A 257 6.21 -7.62 -25.08
CA TRP A 257 7.61 -7.31 -25.34
C TRP A 257 8.10 -8.04 -26.58
N VAL A 258 8.90 -7.35 -27.38
CA VAL A 258 9.67 -7.92 -28.49
C VAL A 258 11.06 -7.31 -28.38
N PHE A 259 12.10 -8.13 -28.44
CA PHE A 259 13.46 -7.61 -28.41
C PHE A 259 13.70 -6.70 -29.62
N SER A 260 14.35 -5.56 -29.38
CA SER A 260 14.68 -4.60 -30.45
C SER A 260 15.52 -5.25 -31.56
N MET A 261 16.40 -6.21 -31.23
CA MET A 261 17.17 -7.00 -32.20
C MET A 261 16.29 -7.80 -33.18
N PHE A 262 15.03 -8.12 -32.81
CA PHE A 262 14.08 -8.80 -33.70
C PHE A 262 13.33 -7.84 -34.62
N SER A 263 13.51 -6.52 -34.47
CA SER A 263 12.87 -5.52 -35.35
C SER A 263 13.38 -5.62 -36.79
N ALA A 264 14.65 -6.03 -36.98
CA ALA A 264 15.24 -6.29 -38.29
C ALA A 264 14.62 -7.50 -39.00
N TYR A 265 13.99 -8.41 -38.24
CA TYR A 265 13.33 -9.62 -38.74
C TYR A 265 11.81 -9.50 -38.80
N ARG A 266 11.24 -8.33 -38.49
CA ARG A 266 9.85 -8.06 -38.86
C ARG A 266 9.80 -8.12 -40.37
N ALA A 267 9.23 -9.20 -40.91
CA ALA A 267 8.83 -9.23 -42.30
C ALA A 267 8.07 -7.93 -42.57
N LYS A 268 8.38 -7.25 -43.68
CA LYS A 268 7.51 -6.23 -44.25
C LYS A 268 6.13 -6.88 -44.34
N ALA A 269 5.28 -6.64 -43.35
CA ALA A 269 3.93 -7.17 -43.34
C ALA A 269 3.28 -6.59 -44.60
N ALA A 270 2.87 -7.49 -45.48
CA ALA A 270 2.36 -7.20 -46.81
C ALA A 270 1.34 -6.06 -46.75
N ALA A 271 1.55 -5.09 -47.64
CA ALA A 271 0.55 -4.08 -48.00
C ALA A 271 -0.65 -4.74 -48.67
#